data_AF-A0A6G1X7U4-F1
#
_entry.id   AF-A0A6G1X7U4-F1
#
_cell.length_a   1.000
_cell.length_b   1.000
_cell.length_c   1.000
_cell.angle_alpha   90.00
_cell.angle_beta   90.00
_cell.angle_gamma   90.00
#
_symmetry.space_group_name_H-M   'P 1'
#
loop_
_entity.id
_entity.type
_entity.pdbx_description
1 polymer ?
#
loop_
_entity_poly.entity_id
_entity_poly.type
_entity_poly.pdbx_seq_one_letter_code
_entity_poly.pdbx_strand_id
1 'polypeptide(L)'
;MKFEKQFLPEDIKEAEIEKACADYLIARMDLEFEHCNYEMVNRLAVDLVKSSNKLASLKEKKEVRERFEGILVKAVPLNPFTIQKIKRGLSGDE
;
A
#
# COMPACT_ATOMS: atom_id res chain seq x y z
N MET A 1 1.23 -0.72 16.28
CA MET A 1 1.55 0.10 15.09
C MET A 1 0.25 0.77 14.63
N LYS A 2 0.24 2.07 14.29
CA LYS A 2 -0.99 2.74 13.81
C LYS A 2 -1.39 2.20 12.42
N PHE A 3 -2.69 2.03 12.14
CA PHE A 3 -3.19 1.43 10.89
C PHE A 3 -2.75 2.25 9.67
N GLU A 4 -2.90 3.57 9.74
CA GLU A 4 -2.59 4.51 8.66
C GLU A 4 -1.10 4.50 8.31
N LYS A 5 -0.24 4.15 9.28
CA LYS A 5 1.21 4.01 9.05
C LYS A 5 1.58 2.81 8.19
N GLN A 6 0.65 1.91 7.85
CA GLN A 6 0.93 0.76 6.99
C GLN A 6 0.72 1.07 5.50
N PHE A 7 0.12 2.22 5.17
CA PHE A 7 -0.28 2.56 3.81
C PHE A 7 0.30 3.91 3.37
N LEU A 8 0.25 4.16 2.06
CA LEU A 8 0.52 5.49 1.51
C LEU A 8 -0.66 6.42 1.82
N PRO A 9 -0.43 7.73 2.01
CA PRO A 9 -1.50 8.69 2.33
C PRO A 9 -2.69 8.64 1.37
N GLU A 10 -2.42 8.48 0.08
CA GLU A 10 -3.43 8.35 -0.98
C GLU A 10 -4.27 7.06 -0.90
N ASP A 11 -3.73 6.01 -0.28
CA ASP A 11 -4.36 4.68 -0.22
C ASP A 11 -5.10 4.43 1.10
N ILE A 12 -4.98 5.33 2.09
CA ILE A 12 -5.57 5.15 3.44
C ILE A 12 -7.08 4.90 3.35
N LYS A 13 -7.80 5.71 2.56
CA LYS A 13 -9.26 5.60 2.46
C LYS A 13 -9.70 4.26 1.86
N GLU A 14 -8.99 3.77 0.85
CA GLU A 14 -9.26 2.46 0.26
C GLU A 14 -8.95 1.34 1.26
N ALA A 15 -7.84 1.45 2.00
CA ALA A 15 -7.49 0.50 3.05
C ALA A 15 -8.53 0.47 4.19
N GLU A 16 -9.10 1.61 4.58
CA GLU A 16 -10.17 1.67 5.58
C GLU A 16 -11.44 0.93 5.11
N ILE A 17 -11.81 1.11 3.84
CA ILE A 17 -12.97 0.42 3.24
C ILE A 17 -12.73 -1.09 3.23
N GLU A 18 -11.57 -1.54 2.75
CA GLU A 18 -11.27 -2.98 2.68
C GLU A 18 -11.15 -3.61 4.06
N LYS A 19 -10.64 -2.88 5.06
CA LYS A 19 -10.62 -3.32 6.44
C LYS A 19 -12.04 -3.48 6.99
N ALA A 20 -12.91 -2.49 6.82
CA ALA A 20 -14.29 -2.57 7.27
C ALA A 20 -15.05 -3.71 6.58
N CYS A 21 -14.77 -3.95 5.29
CA CYS A 21 -15.30 -5.09 4.55
C CYS A 21 -14.84 -6.42 5.16
N ALA A 22 -13.54 -6.57 5.42
CA ALA A 22 -12.99 -7.77 6.05
C ALA A 22 -13.59 -8.03 7.45
N ASP A 23 -13.68 -7.00 8.29
CA ASP A 23 -14.26 -7.08 9.63
C ASP A 23 -15.75 -7.51 9.56
N TYR A 24 -16.52 -6.95 8.62
CA TYR A 24 -17.91 -7.35 8.36
C TYR A 24 -18.03 -8.81 7.90
N LEU A 25 -17.18 -9.24 6.97
CA LEU A 25 -17.21 -10.60 6.44
C LEU A 25 -16.89 -11.63 7.52
N ILE A 26 -15.90 -11.36 8.39
CA ILE A 26 -15.57 -12.22 9.53
C ILE A 26 -16.78 -12.34 10.46
N ALA A 27 -17.36 -11.21 10.88
CA ALA A 27 -18.53 -11.22 11.77
C ALA A 27 -19.73 -11.96 11.14
N ARG A 28 -19.92 -11.85 9.82
CA ARG A 28 -20.97 -12.59 9.13
C ARG A 28 -20.66 -14.08 9.05
N MET A 29 -19.41 -14.46 8.79
CA MET A 29 -18.99 -15.86 8.77
C MET A 29 -19.22 -16.54 10.12
N ASP A 30 -18.89 -15.88 11.23
CA ASP A 30 -19.13 -16.40 12.58
C ASP A 30 -20.62 -16.70 12.81
N LEU A 31 -21.51 -15.78 12.42
CA LEU A 31 -22.95 -15.98 12.53
C LEU A 31 -23.47 -17.11 11.63
N GLU A 32 -23.00 -17.20 10.38
CA GLU A 32 -23.39 -18.30 9.49
C GLU A 32 -22.87 -19.66 10.01
N PHE A 33 -21.70 -19.67 10.65
CA PHE A 33 -21.14 -20.86 11.27
C PHE A 33 -21.98 -21.33 12.47
N GLU A 34 -22.45 -20.41 13.32
CA GLU A 34 -23.39 -20.71 14.41
C GLU A 34 -24.70 -21.34 13.91
N HIS A 35 -25.14 -20.99 12.71
CA HIS A 35 -26.32 -21.54 12.05
C HIS A 35 -26.03 -22.77 11.18
N CYS A 36 -24.82 -23.35 11.24
CA CYS A 36 -24.38 -24.47 10.41
C CYS A 36 -24.49 -24.23 8.90
N ASN A 37 -24.49 -22.97 8.45
CA ASN A 37 -24.59 -22.59 7.04
C ASN A 37 -23.20 -22.55 6.37
N TYR A 38 -22.54 -23.71 6.32
CA TYR A 38 -21.16 -23.81 5.87
C TYR A 38 -20.95 -23.43 4.40
N GLU A 39 -21.97 -23.59 3.55
CA GLU A 39 -21.89 -23.14 2.16
C GLU A 39 -21.74 -21.62 2.08
N MET A 40 -22.52 -20.88 2.88
CA MET A 40 -22.40 -19.43 2.95
C MET A 40 -21.05 -19.01 3.53
N VAL A 41 -20.57 -19.67 4.59
CA VAL A 41 -19.24 -19.43 5.16
C VAL A 41 -18.15 -19.56 4.09
N ASN A 42 -18.19 -20.60 3.26
CA ASN A 42 -17.22 -20.79 2.18
C ASN A 42 -17.27 -19.66 1.14
N ARG A 43 -18.47 -19.18 0.78
CA ARG A 43 -18.60 -18.05 -0.17
C ARG A 43 -18.04 -16.76 0.42
N LEU A 44 -18.37 -16.46 1.67
CA LEU A 44 -17.87 -15.27 2.38
C LEU A 44 -16.35 -15.32 2.57
N ALA A 45 -15.78 -16.50 2.81
CA ALA A 45 -14.33 -16.68 2.92
C ALA A 45 -13.60 -16.29 1.63
N VAL A 46 -14.16 -16.60 0.45
CA VAL A 46 -13.60 -16.19 -0.84
C VAL A 46 -13.56 -14.66 -0.96
N ASP A 47 -14.60 -13.97 -0.51
CA ASP A 47 -14.65 -12.51 -0.53
C ASP A 47 -13.68 -11.90 0.50
N LEU A 48 -13.53 -12.53 1.67
CA LEU A 48 -12.56 -12.11 2.69
C LEU A 48 -11.12 -12.19 2.16
N VAL A 49 -10.80 -13.23 1.39
CA VAL A 49 -9.50 -13.37 0.73
C VAL A 49 -9.27 -12.23 -0.26
N LYS A 50 -10.28 -11.78 -1.00
CA LYS A 50 -10.14 -10.64 -1.94
C LYS A 50 -9.80 -9.35 -1.19
N SER A 51 -10.56 -9.00 -0.15
CA SER A 51 -10.29 -7.80 0.66
C SER A 51 -8.93 -7.87 1.36
N SER A 52 -8.55 -9.05 1.85
CA SER A 52 -7.24 -9.28 2.47
C SER A 52 -6.09 -9.11 1.47
N ASN A 53 -6.22 -9.67 0.27
CA ASN A 53 -5.22 -9.53 -0.80
C ASN A 53 -5.09 -8.07 -1.25
N LYS A 54 -6.20 -7.34 -1.31
CA LYS A 54 -6.20 -5.91 -1.63
C LYS A 54 -5.46 -5.10 -0.56
N LEU A 55 -5.73 -5.35 0.73
CA LEU A 55 -4.98 -4.74 1.83
C LEU A 55 -3.48 -5.06 1.75
N ALA A 56 -3.10 -6.31 1.44
CA ALA A 56 -1.71 -6.69 1.28
C ALA A 56 -1.03 -5.95 0.11
N SER A 57 -1.70 -5.85 -1.03
CA SER A 57 -1.25 -5.08 -2.20
C SER A 57 -0.98 -3.61 -1.87
N LEU A 58 -1.85 -2.96 -1.09
CA LEU A 58 -1.66 -1.57 -0.69
C LEU A 58 -0.45 -1.39 0.26
N LYS A 59 -0.19 -2.36 1.13
CA LYS A 59 1.03 -2.36 1.97
C LYS A 59 2.29 -2.56 1.14
N GLU A 60 2.28 -3.52 0.22
CA GLU A 60 3.41 -3.78 -0.67
C GLU A 60 3.74 -2.55 -1.53
N LYS A 61 2.73 -1.86 -2.05
CA LYS A 61 2.90 -0.61 -2.80
C LYS A 61 3.66 0.45 -1.98
N LYS A 62 3.36 0.58 -0.68
CA LYS A 62 4.12 1.44 0.22
C LYS A 62 5.56 0.99 0.37
N GLU A 63 5.78 -0.28 0.67
CA GLU A 63 7.12 -0.83 0.89
C GLU A 63 8.02 -0.66 -0.35
N VAL A 64 7.46 -0.87 -1.54
CA VAL A 64 8.16 -0.65 -2.81
C VAL A 64 8.53 0.82 -2.99
N ARG A 65 7.60 1.75 -2.71
CA ARG A 65 7.86 3.19 -2.81
C ARG A 65 8.94 3.63 -1.82
N GLU A 66 8.85 3.22 -0.56
CA GLU A 66 9.86 3.53 0.47
C GLU A 66 11.23 2.95 0.12
N ARG A 67 11.27 1.73 -0.44
CA ARG A 67 12.50 1.11 -0.92
C ARG A 67 13.11 1.91 -2.08
N PHE A 68 12.30 2.34 -3.04
CA PHE A 68 12.76 3.12 -4.19
C PHE A 68 13.26 4.51 -3.79
N GLU A 69 12.52 5.21 -2.92
CA GLU A 69 12.95 6.49 -2.34
C GLU A 69 14.27 6.33 -1.57
N GLY A 70 14.42 5.24 -0.79
CA GLY A 70 15.66 4.91 -0.11
C GLY A 70 16.85 4.64 -1.05
N ILE A 71 16.61 4.06 -2.23
CA ILE A 71 17.64 3.88 -3.27
C ILE A 71 18.02 5.23 -3.89
N LEU A 72 17.05 6.08 -4.25
CA LEU A 72 17.32 7.40 -4.83
C LEU A 72 18.12 8.30 -3.90
N VAL A 73 17.79 8.31 -2.61
CA VAL A 73 18.54 9.06 -1.58
C VAL A 73 19.98 8.56 -1.44
N LYS A 74 20.22 7.25 -1.61
CA LYS A 74 21.57 6.65 -1.55
C LYS A 74 22.35 6.82 -2.85
N ALA A 75 21.68 6.86 -4.00
CA ALA A 75 22.30 7.01 -5.31
C ALA A 75 22.70 8.46 -5.62
N VAL A 76 22.19 9.43 -4.84
CA VAL A 76 22.46 10.86 -5.03
C VAL A 76 23.33 11.42 -3.89
N PRO A 77 24.66 11.26 -3.93
CA PRO A 77 25.54 12.33 -3.50
C PRO A 77 25.67 13.27 -4.71
N LEU A 78 24.64 14.09 -4.99
CA LEU A 78 24.83 15.23 -5.89
C LEU A 78 25.76 16.19 -5.16
N ASN A 79 27.05 15.98 -5.38
CA ASN A 79 28.10 16.88 -4.96
C ASN A 79 27.72 18.29 -5.47
N PRO A 80 27.69 19.34 -4.65
CA PRO A 80 27.26 20.69 -5.06
C PRO A 80 27.95 21.21 -6.33
N PHE A 81 29.15 20.69 -6.61
CA PHE A 81 29.92 20.96 -7.84
C PHE A 81 29.25 20.45 -9.12
N THR A 82 28.56 19.31 -9.09
CA THR A 82 27.92 18.73 -10.28
C THR A 82 26.72 19.58 -10.73
N ILE A 83 25.97 20.13 -9.76
CA ILE A 83 24.85 21.04 -10.04
C ILE A 83 25.33 22.37 -10.65
N GLN A 84 26.48 22.91 -10.21
CA GLN A 84 27.06 24.12 -10.80
C GLN A 84 27.56 23.92 -12.25
N LYS A 85 28.13 22.75 -12.57
CA LYS A 85 28.57 22.45 -13.94
C LYS A 85 27.39 22.34 -14.92
N ILE A 86 26.29 21.73 -14.51
CA ILE A 86 25.09 21.62 -15.36
C ILE A 86 24.47 23.00 -15.63
N LYS A 87 24.42 23.89 -14.62
CA LYS A 87 23.94 25.28 -14.82
C LYS A 87 24.81 26.10 -15.77
N ARG A 88 26.14 25.89 -15.76
CA ARG A 88 27.07 26.58 -16.67
C ARG A 88 27.10 26.00 -18.08
N GLY A 89 26.81 24.70 -18.26
CA GLY A 89 26.79 24.05 -19.57
C GLY A 89 25.54 24.35 -20.42
N LEU A 90 24.46 24.85 -19.83
CA LEU A 90 23.23 25.24 -20.54
C LEU A 90 23.16 26.72 -20.89
N SER A 91 24.20 27.50 -20.57
CA SER A 91 24.27 28.96 -20.80
C SER A 91 25.40 29.38 -21.74
N GLY A 92 25.97 28.43 -22.49
CA GLY A 92 27.04 28.70 -23.44
C GLY A 92 26.96 27.80 -24.65
N ASP A 93 26.01 28.10 -25.53
CA ASP A 93 26.10 27.85 -26.97
C ASP A 93 25.43 29.08 -27.63
N GLU A 94 26.20 30.17 -27.70
CA GLU A 94 26.04 31.24 -28.71
C GLU A 94 26.94 30.90 -29.91
#